data_AF-A0AAE1LCL3-F1
#
_entry.id   AF-A0AAE1LCL3-F1
#
_cell.length_a   1.000
_cell.length_b   1.000
_cell.length_c   1.000
_cell.angle_alpha   90.00
_cell.angle_beta   90.00
_cell.angle_gamma   90.00
#
_symmetry.space_group_name_H-M   'P 1'
#
loop_
_entity.id
_entity.type
_entity.pdbx_description
1 polymer ?
#
loop_
_entity_poly.entity_id
_entity_poly.type
_entity_poly.pdbx_seq_one_letter_code
_entity_poly.pdbx_strand_id
1 'polypeptide(L)'
;MSAFAAVLVLFACAAAAEGANNSAAEQRIRKAGDAIPAVLLQQWTATLTAQRKQVAALKDAVTKGQTQEIKGALDKAFAQLDTWLAKSNSLADALKKRQGEEVKNLVNKYITVLRKLETSQAAAVANEQQVQQVRKDKMALLTNWENHVIQINGEYRRGYVNAFKSVTQQAAGKKPAVRKALRAAFQRLLGTAVKGQEENIALLTTKQAPLVEQFALLAGKILIELVVAGQAAQI
;
A
#
# COMPACT_ATOMS: atom_id res chain seq x y z
N MET A 1 -22.45 6.67 31.37
CA MET A 1 -21.21 6.17 30.75
C MET A 1 -20.48 7.35 30.09
N SER A 2 -19.66 8.03 30.87
CA SER A 2 -18.82 9.16 30.50
C SER A 2 -17.36 8.70 30.53
N ALA A 3 -16.83 8.21 29.41
CA ALA A 3 -15.41 7.84 29.30
C ALA A 3 -14.87 7.85 27.85
N PHE A 4 -15.54 8.54 26.92
CA PHE A 4 -15.08 8.64 25.51
C PHE A 4 -14.88 10.08 25.01
N ALA A 5 -14.96 11.07 25.90
CA ALA A 5 -14.78 12.50 25.58
C ALA A 5 -13.47 13.12 26.12
N ALA A 6 -12.58 12.32 26.74
CA ALA A 6 -11.45 12.86 27.51
C ALA A 6 -10.07 12.80 26.82
N VAL A 7 -9.97 12.42 25.54
CA VAL A 7 -8.68 12.42 24.80
C VAL A 7 -8.59 13.58 23.79
N LEU A 8 -9.61 14.45 23.76
CA LEU A 8 -9.76 15.49 22.74
C LEU A 8 -9.56 16.94 23.20
N VAL A 9 -9.26 17.21 24.48
CA VAL A 9 -8.97 18.58 24.94
C VAL A 9 -7.90 18.54 26.02
N LEU A 10 -6.88 19.42 25.86
CA LEU A 10 -5.79 19.78 26.80
C LEU A 10 -4.38 19.37 26.34
N PHE A 11 -3.90 20.05 25.30
CA PHE A 11 -2.54 20.60 25.36
C PHE A 11 -2.66 22.09 25.03
N ALA A 12 -3.08 22.84 26.06
CA ALA A 12 -3.04 24.29 26.06
C ALA A 12 -1.60 24.76 26.34
N CYS A 13 -1.15 25.64 25.45
CA CYS A 13 -0.20 26.75 25.54
C CYS A 13 0.89 26.83 26.63
N ALA A 14 2.04 27.29 26.14
CA ALA A 14 3.07 28.10 26.80
C ALA A 14 4.07 27.38 27.71
N ALA A 15 5.15 26.91 27.09
CA ALA A 15 6.50 27.21 27.57
C ALA A 15 7.41 27.42 26.35
N ALA A 16 7.70 28.69 26.07
CA ALA A 16 8.83 29.06 25.24
C ALA A 16 10.11 28.67 26.00
N ALA A 17 10.88 27.77 25.42
CA ALA A 17 12.29 27.59 25.72
C ALA A 17 12.98 27.32 24.38
N GLU A 18 13.66 28.35 23.87
CA GLU A 18 14.18 28.55 22.51
C GLU A 18 15.26 27.55 22.04
N GLY A 19 15.32 26.36 22.64
CA GLY A 19 16.18 25.26 22.16
C GLY A 19 15.63 23.85 22.43
N ALA A 20 14.59 23.69 23.27
CA ALA A 20 14.09 22.37 23.69
C ALA A 20 12.95 21.83 22.81
N ASN A 21 12.07 22.70 22.31
CA ASN A 21 10.87 22.28 21.53
C ASN A 21 11.20 21.67 20.15
N ASN A 22 12.35 22.03 19.58
CA ASN A 22 12.75 21.65 18.22
C ASN A 22 13.25 20.20 18.14
N SER A 23 14.07 19.80 19.11
CA SER A 23 14.48 18.40 19.27
C SER A 23 13.28 17.46 19.48
N ALA A 24 12.25 17.93 20.20
CA ALA A 24 11.02 17.19 20.44
C ALA A 24 10.15 17.08 19.18
N ALA A 25 10.03 18.15 18.37
CA ALA A 25 9.31 18.15 17.11
C ALA A 25 9.95 17.20 16.07
N GLU A 26 11.27 17.26 15.89
CA GLU A 26 12.01 16.36 15.02
C GLU A 26 11.83 14.90 15.46
N GLN A 27 11.99 14.60 16.76
CA GLN A 27 11.81 13.25 17.29
C GLN A 27 10.39 12.72 17.08
N ARG A 28 9.35 13.56 17.21
CA ARG A 28 7.96 13.18 16.93
C ARG A 28 7.75 12.82 15.46
N ILE A 29 8.29 13.61 14.53
CA ILE A 29 8.22 13.30 13.10
C ILE A 29 8.96 12.00 12.78
N ARG A 30 10.19 11.83 13.29
CA ARG A 30 10.97 10.59 13.11
C ARG A 30 10.20 9.37 13.63
N LYS A 31 9.73 9.43 14.88
CA LYS A 31 8.98 8.32 15.49
C LYS A 31 7.73 7.95 14.70
N ALA A 32 6.96 8.94 14.22
CA ALA A 32 5.77 8.68 13.43
C ALA A 32 6.11 8.13 12.04
N GLY A 33 7.16 8.64 11.40
CA GLY A 33 7.58 8.28 10.06
C GLY A 33 8.28 6.92 9.95
N ASP A 34 9.21 6.64 10.87
CA ASP A 34 10.06 5.45 10.85
C ASP A 34 9.28 4.15 11.12
N ALA A 35 8.10 4.24 11.75
CA ALA A 35 7.21 3.11 11.97
C ALA A 35 6.47 2.65 10.70
N ILE A 36 6.20 3.57 9.77
CA ILE A 36 5.33 3.31 8.61
C ILE A 36 5.90 2.22 7.69
N PRO A 37 7.19 2.21 7.30
CA PRO A 37 7.74 1.18 6.42
C PRO A 37 7.52 -0.26 6.93
N ALA A 38 7.65 -0.48 8.25
CA ALA A 38 7.44 -1.79 8.84
C ALA A 38 5.97 -2.23 8.74
N VAL A 39 5.03 -1.30 8.98
CA VAL A 39 3.59 -1.56 8.86
C VAL A 39 3.22 -1.87 7.40
N LEU A 40 3.72 -1.10 6.43
CA LEU A 40 3.47 -1.34 5.01
C LEU A 40 3.98 -2.73 4.57
N LEU A 41 5.20 -3.08 5.01
CA LEU A 41 5.81 -4.38 4.72
C LEU A 41 4.97 -5.54 5.29
N GLN A 42 4.52 -5.42 6.55
CA GLN A 42 3.70 -6.42 7.21
C GLN A 42 2.35 -6.61 6.48
N GLN A 43 1.68 -5.51 6.16
CA GLN A 43 0.38 -5.51 5.47
C GLN A 43 0.46 -6.21 4.11
N TRP A 44 1.45 -5.86 3.29
CA TRP A 44 1.68 -6.52 2.00
C TRP A 44 2.03 -8.00 2.14
N THR A 45 2.89 -8.35 3.10
CA THR A 45 3.30 -9.74 3.32
C THR A 45 2.12 -10.62 3.74
N ALA A 46 1.24 -10.10 4.59
CA ALA A 46 0.02 -10.78 4.99
C ALA A 46 -0.94 -10.99 3.80
N THR A 47 -1.21 -9.94 3.01
CA THR A 47 -2.10 -10.03 1.83
C THR A 47 -1.59 -11.02 0.79
N LEU A 48 -0.31 -10.97 0.42
CA LEU A 48 0.23 -11.93 -0.56
C LEU A 48 0.21 -13.37 -0.03
N THR A 49 0.51 -13.56 1.25
CA THR A 49 0.43 -14.89 1.88
C THR A 49 -1.00 -15.45 1.83
N ALA A 50 -2.01 -14.62 2.12
CA ALA A 50 -3.40 -15.01 2.05
C ALA A 50 -3.83 -15.38 0.62
N GLN A 51 -3.47 -14.56 -0.36
CA GLN A 51 -3.78 -14.83 -1.78
C GLN A 51 -3.14 -16.14 -2.26
N ARG A 52 -1.88 -16.40 -1.92
CA ARG A 52 -1.21 -17.68 -2.25
C ARG A 52 -1.95 -18.88 -1.66
N LYS A 53 -2.38 -18.80 -0.40
CA LYS A 53 -3.19 -19.85 0.25
C LYS A 53 -4.53 -20.05 -0.45
N GLN A 54 -5.22 -18.97 -0.85
CA GLN A 54 -6.50 -19.06 -1.57
C GLN A 54 -6.34 -19.76 -2.92
N VAL A 55 -5.30 -19.44 -3.69
CA VAL A 55 -5.03 -20.09 -4.98
C VAL A 55 -4.69 -21.57 -4.79
N ALA A 56 -3.85 -21.92 -3.82
CA ALA A 56 -3.50 -23.31 -3.52
C ALA A 56 -4.74 -24.13 -3.10
N ALA A 57 -5.55 -23.61 -2.19
CA ALA A 57 -6.80 -24.26 -1.77
C ALA A 57 -7.77 -24.43 -2.94
N LEU A 58 -7.83 -23.46 -3.85
CA LEU A 58 -8.66 -23.56 -5.04
C LEU A 58 -8.16 -24.65 -6.00
N LYS A 59 -6.83 -24.77 -6.20
CA LYS A 59 -6.24 -25.86 -6.99
C LYS A 59 -6.67 -27.21 -6.48
N ASP A 60 -6.56 -27.43 -5.17
CA ASP A 60 -6.98 -28.68 -4.55
C ASP A 60 -8.50 -28.90 -4.73
N ALA A 61 -9.31 -27.86 -4.52
CA ALA A 61 -10.77 -27.95 -4.62
C ALA A 61 -11.26 -28.26 -6.04
N VAL A 62 -10.60 -27.74 -7.09
CA VAL A 62 -11.03 -27.99 -8.48
C VAL A 62 -10.45 -29.27 -9.07
N THR A 63 -9.35 -29.79 -8.53
CA THR A 63 -8.73 -31.05 -9.00
C THR A 63 -9.22 -32.28 -8.27
N LYS A 64 -9.67 -32.15 -7.01
CA LYS A 64 -10.20 -33.25 -6.20
C LYS A 64 -11.43 -33.89 -6.85
N GLY A 65 -11.44 -35.22 -6.93
CA GLY A 65 -12.55 -36.00 -7.48
C GLY A 65 -12.74 -35.89 -9.00
N GLN A 66 -11.85 -35.20 -9.70
CA GLN A 66 -11.89 -35.13 -11.16
C GLN A 66 -11.29 -36.38 -11.81
N THR A 67 -11.75 -36.70 -13.02
CA THR A 67 -11.13 -37.75 -13.83
C THR A 67 -9.69 -37.38 -14.19
N GLN A 68 -8.85 -38.38 -14.48
CA GLN A 68 -7.43 -38.17 -14.81
C GLN A 68 -7.23 -37.19 -15.98
N GLU A 69 -8.10 -37.25 -16.99
CA GLU A 69 -8.07 -36.34 -18.14
C GLU A 69 -8.32 -34.89 -17.74
N ILE A 70 -9.31 -34.64 -16.87
CA ILE A 70 -9.63 -33.29 -16.38
C ILE A 70 -8.53 -32.79 -15.46
N LYS A 71 -8.06 -33.64 -14.54
CA LYS A 71 -6.99 -33.31 -13.60
C LYS A 71 -5.70 -32.89 -14.33
N GLY A 72 -5.27 -33.65 -15.34
CA GLY A 72 -4.07 -33.32 -16.10
C GLY A 72 -4.16 -31.98 -16.86
N ALA A 73 -5.34 -31.62 -17.36
CA ALA A 73 -5.56 -30.32 -18.00
C ALA A 73 -5.56 -29.16 -16.98
N LEU A 74 -6.13 -29.37 -15.80
CA LEU A 74 -6.10 -28.39 -14.70
C LEU A 74 -4.67 -28.19 -14.17
N ASP A 75 -3.91 -29.27 -13.98
CA ASP A 75 -2.52 -29.17 -13.48
C ASP A 75 -1.64 -28.35 -14.42
N LYS A 76 -1.80 -28.51 -15.74
CA LYS A 76 -1.12 -27.67 -16.75
C LYS A 76 -1.52 -26.20 -16.65
N ALA A 77 -2.80 -25.93 -16.42
CA ALA A 77 -3.31 -24.57 -16.21
C ALA A 77 -2.67 -23.90 -14.99
N PHE A 78 -2.59 -24.64 -13.88
CA PHE A 78 -1.98 -24.15 -12.65
C PHE A 78 -0.48 -23.93 -12.81
N ALA A 79 0.24 -24.80 -13.50
CA ALA A 79 1.66 -24.58 -13.78
C ALA A 79 1.92 -23.30 -14.59
N GLN A 80 1.08 -23.01 -15.58
CA GLN A 80 1.15 -21.73 -16.31
C GLN A 80 0.83 -20.54 -15.39
N LEU A 81 -0.21 -20.66 -14.56
CA LEU A 81 -0.59 -19.63 -13.60
C LEU A 81 0.53 -19.35 -12.60
N ASP A 82 1.22 -20.37 -12.09
CA ASP A 82 2.32 -20.24 -11.13
C ASP A 82 3.45 -19.35 -11.66
N THR A 83 3.74 -19.41 -12.97
CA THR A 83 4.72 -18.52 -13.62
C THR A 83 4.30 -17.05 -13.53
N TRP A 84 3.01 -16.76 -13.77
CA TRP A 84 2.49 -15.40 -13.68
C TRP A 84 2.35 -14.92 -12.24
N LEU A 85 2.00 -15.81 -11.31
CA LEU A 85 1.99 -15.52 -9.88
C LEU A 85 3.39 -15.17 -9.39
N ALA A 86 4.44 -15.88 -9.84
CA ALA A 86 5.82 -15.56 -9.51
C ALA A 86 6.21 -14.15 -9.99
N LYS A 87 5.87 -13.80 -11.24
CA LYS A 87 6.11 -12.44 -11.78
C LYS A 87 5.38 -11.36 -10.98
N SER A 88 4.11 -11.59 -10.68
CA SER A 88 3.30 -10.65 -9.88
C SER A 88 3.85 -10.48 -8.46
N ASN A 89 4.26 -11.59 -7.81
CA ASN A 89 4.90 -11.56 -6.50
C ASN A 89 6.21 -10.73 -6.54
N SER A 90 7.01 -10.87 -7.59
CA SER A 90 8.23 -10.07 -7.75
C SER A 90 7.94 -8.58 -7.88
N LEU A 91 6.88 -8.19 -8.60
CA LEU A 91 6.46 -6.79 -8.70
C LEU A 91 5.94 -6.26 -7.36
N ALA A 92 5.18 -7.07 -6.63
CA ALA A 92 4.72 -6.72 -5.29
C ALA A 92 5.88 -6.56 -4.30
N ASP A 93 6.89 -7.44 -4.35
CA ASP A 93 8.09 -7.32 -3.51
C ASP A 93 8.92 -6.07 -3.86
N ALA A 94 9.01 -5.71 -5.14
CA ALA A 94 9.63 -4.46 -5.56
C ALA A 94 8.86 -3.23 -5.03
N LEU A 95 7.53 -3.25 -5.12
CA LEU A 95 6.68 -2.19 -4.57
C LEU A 95 6.87 -2.05 -3.06
N LYS A 96 6.86 -3.15 -2.30
CA LYS A 96 7.09 -3.12 -0.84
C LYS A 96 8.36 -2.37 -0.45
N LYS A 97 9.48 -2.67 -1.13
CA LYS A 97 10.76 -2.01 -0.87
C LYS A 97 10.70 -0.52 -1.21
N ARG A 98 10.16 -0.19 -2.39
CA ARG A 98 10.00 1.18 -2.87
C ARG A 98 9.14 2.03 -1.94
N GLN A 99 7.99 1.52 -1.48
CA GLN A 99 7.12 2.23 -0.55
C GLN A 99 7.88 2.60 0.75
N GLY A 100 8.70 1.68 1.27
CA GLY A 100 9.52 1.94 2.46
C GLY A 100 10.56 3.04 2.24
N GLU A 101 11.24 3.06 1.09
CA GLU A 101 12.21 4.08 0.73
C GLU A 101 11.57 5.45 0.50
N GLU A 102 10.45 5.50 -0.21
CA GLU A 102 9.73 6.74 -0.51
C GLU A 102 9.17 7.40 0.76
N VAL A 103 8.67 6.62 1.72
CA VAL A 103 8.26 7.14 3.03
C VAL A 103 9.46 7.70 3.80
N LYS A 104 10.59 6.99 3.86
CA LYS A 104 11.81 7.50 4.50
C LYS A 104 12.28 8.83 3.88
N ASN A 105 12.21 8.93 2.56
CA ASN A 105 12.56 10.16 1.84
C ASN A 105 11.60 11.30 2.19
N LEU A 106 10.29 11.03 2.28
CA LEU A 106 9.29 12.01 2.72
C LEU A 106 9.58 12.51 4.14
N VAL A 107 9.89 11.59 5.07
CA VAL A 107 10.28 11.93 6.46
C VAL A 107 11.50 12.84 6.50
N ASN A 108 12.57 12.48 5.78
CA ASN A 108 13.79 13.29 5.72
C ASN A 108 13.56 14.68 5.11
N LYS A 109 12.69 14.79 4.10
CA LYS A 109 12.29 16.08 3.54
C LYS A 109 11.58 16.95 4.58
N TYR A 110 10.63 16.39 5.33
CA TYR A 110 9.95 17.09 6.42
C TYR A 110 10.93 17.58 7.49
N ILE A 111 11.87 16.74 7.91
CA ILE A 111 12.90 17.10 8.89
C ILE A 111 13.82 18.20 8.38
N THR A 112 14.18 18.16 7.09
CA THR A 112 15.00 19.22 6.47
C THR A 112 14.26 20.55 6.46
N VAL A 113 12.96 20.53 6.15
CA VAL A 113 12.10 21.73 6.23
C VAL A 113 12.08 22.25 7.66
N LEU A 114 11.80 21.40 8.65
CA LEU A 114 11.83 21.77 10.08
C LEU A 114 13.11 22.52 10.46
N ARG A 115 14.28 21.92 10.20
CA ARG A 115 15.57 22.51 10.55
C ARG A 115 15.80 23.86 9.88
N LYS A 116 15.34 24.04 8.64
CA LYS A 116 15.43 25.34 7.95
C LYS A 116 14.55 26.40 8.61
N LEU A 117 13.33 26.03 9.04
CA LEU A 117 12.43 26.92 9.78
C LEU A 117 13.06 27.39 11.08
N GLU A 118 13.81 26.52 11.76
CA GLU A 118 14.46 26.83 13.03
C GLU A 118 15.61 27.84 12.88
N THR A 119 16.30 27.83 11.75
CA THR A 119 17.48 28.67 11.51
C THR A 119 17.21 30.03 10.86
N SER A 120 15.95 30.35 10.50
CA SER A 120 15.60 31.58 9.76
C SER A 120 14.40 32.30 10.35
N GLN A 121 14.61 33.50 10.92
CA GLN A 121 13.55 34.36 11.45
C GLN A 121 12.64 34.93 10.33
N ALA A 122 13.12 35.20 9.12
CA ALA A 122 12.33 35.91 8.08
C ALA A 122 11.29 35.06 7.30
N ALA A 123 10.83 33.94 7.83
CA ALA A 123 10.43 32.80 6.98
C ALA A 123 8.92 32.70 6.61
N ALA A 124 8.01 33.53 7.11
CA ALA A 124 6.55 33.29 6.99
C ALA A 124 6.03 32.93 5.57
N VAL A 125 6.49 33.62 4.51
CA VAL A 125 6.05 33.39 3.12
C VAL A 125 6.79 32.22 2.45
N ALA A 126 8.08 32.04 2.74
CA ALA A 126 8.84 30.87 2.27
C ALA A 126 8.28 29.55 2.85
N ASN A 127 7.64 29.63 4.02
CA ASN A 127 7.13 28.48 4.76
C ASN A 127 5.86 27.90 4.14
N GLU A 128 4.95 28.76 3.65
CA GLU A 128 3.73 28.30 3.01
C GLU A 128 4.03 27.50 1.72
N GLN A 129 4.98 27.98 0.90
CA GLN A 129 5.41 27.27 -0.30
C GLN A 129 6.02 25.90 0.03
N GLN A 130 6.82 25.80 1.09
CA GLN A 130 7.39 24.52 1.53
C GLN A 130 6.31 23.55 2.03
N VAL A 131 5.36 24.02 2.85
CA VAL A 131 4.21 23.20 3.29
C VAL A 131 3.39 22.70 2.09
N GLN A 132 3.13 23.55 1.11
CA GLN A 132 2.45 23.17 -0.13
C GLN A 132 3.27 22.15 -0.94
N GLN A 133 4.58 22.31 -1.04
CA GLN A 133 5.45 21.36 -1.74
C GLN A 133 5.43 19.98 -1.09
N VAL A 134 5.45 19.91 0.25
CA VAL A 134 5.40 18.59 0.91
C VAL A 134 4.03 17.91 0.72
N ARG A 135 2.94 18.69 0.66
CA ARG A 135 1.62 18.14 0.27
C ARG A 135 1.64 17.58 -1.16
N LYS A 136 2.29 18.27 -2.10
CA LYS A 136 2.48 17.76 -3.48
C LYS A 136 3.29 16.48 -3.50
N ASP A 137 4.38 16.41 -2.75
CA ASP A 137 5.25 15.22 -2.66
C ASP A 137 4.49 14.01 -2.11
N LYS A 138 3.66 14.18 -1.08
CA LYS A 138 2.75 13.15 -0.57
C LYS A 138 1.83 12.63 -1.67
N MET A 139 1.21 13.53 -2.44
CA MET A 139 0.27 13.15 -3.48
C MET A 139 0.94 12.41 -4.63
N ALA A 140 2.12 12.88 -5.06
CA ALA A 140 2.92 12.19 -6.05
C ALA A 140 3.29 10.75 -5.62
N LEU A 141 3.65 10.56 -4.34
CA LEU A 141 3.93 9.24 -3.78
C LEU A 141 2.70 8.32 -3.84
N LEU A 142 1.53 8.78 -3.39
CA LEU A 142 0.31 7.96 -3.41
C LEU A 142 -0.12 7.60 -4.83
N THR A 143 -0.06 8.56 -5.77
CA THR A 143 -0.33 8.30 -7.20
C THR A 143 0.66 7.30 -7.79
N ASN A 144 1.94 7.40 -7.42
CA ASN A 144 2.94 6.43 -7.89
C ASN A 144 2.61 5.01 -7.40
N TRP A 145 2.23 4.85 -6.14
CA TRP A 145 1.84 3.55 -5.58
C TRP A 145 0.62 2.96 -6.27
N GLU A 146 -0.39 3.79 -6.52
CA GLU A 146 -1.59 3.39 -7.27
C GLU A 146 -1.24 2.83 -8.65
N ASN A 147 -0.39 3.53 -9.40
CA ASN A 147 0.07 3.06 -10.71
C ASN A 147 0.77 1.69 -10.64
N HIS A 148 1.55 1.44 -9.59
CA HIS A 148 2.22 0.14 -9.40
C HIS A 148 1.24 -0.97 -9.04
N VAL A 149 0.24 -0.69 -8.20
CA VAL A 149 -0.82 -1.65 -7.89
C VAL A 149 -1.65 -1.97 -9.13
N ILE A 150 -1.94 -0.98 -9.98
CA ILE A 150 -2.58 -1.19 -11.28
C ILE A 150 -1.74 -2.11 -12.16
N GLN A 151 -0.41 -1.92 -12.23
CA GLN A 151 0.48 -2.79 -13.00
C GLN A 151 0.48 -4.23 -12.45
N ILE A 152 0.61 -4.40 -11.13
CA ILE A 152 0.55 -5.72 -10.47
C ILE A 152 -0.77 -6.42 -10.80
N ASN A 153 -1.89 -5.70 -10.68
CA ASN A 153 -3.22 -6.22 -10.96
C ASN A 153 -3.42 -6.54 -12.46
N GLY A 154 -2.81 -5.74 -13.35
CA GLY A 154 -2.80 -5.97 -14.80
C GLY A 154 -2.04 -7.24 -15.19
N GLU A 155 -0.87 -7.47 -14.60
CA GLU A 155 -0.09 -8.70 -14.78
C GLU A 155 -0.81 -9.92 -14.21
N TYR A 156 -1.44 -9.77 -13.03
CA TYR A 156 -2.35 -10.78 -12.46
C TYR A 156 -3.44 -11.15 -13.48
N ARG A 157 -4.22 -10.17 -13.96
CA ARG A 157 -5.32 -10.40 -14.92
C ARG A 157 -4.84 -11.09 -16.19
N ARG A 158 -3.72 -10.62 -16.75
CA ARG A 158 -3.12 -11.19 -17.96
C ARG A 158 -2.73 -12.65 -17.76
N GLY A 159 -2.14 -13.00 -16.61
CA GLY A 159 -1.80 -14.38 -16.28
C GLY A 159 -3.01 -15.31 -16.23
N TYR A 160 -4.09 -14.89 -15.55
CA TYR A 160 -5.34 -15.64 -15.50
C TYR A 160 -5.98 -15.80 -16.89
N VAL A 161 -6.03 -14.74 -17.70
CA VAL A 161 -6.59 -14.78 -19.07
C VAL A 161 -5.77 -15.68 -20.00
N ASN A 162 -4.44 -15.62 -19.93
CA ASN A 162 -3.57 -16.45 -20.77
C ASN A 162 -3.66 -17.93 -20.42
N ALA A 163 -3.62 -18.26 -19.12
CA ALA A 163 -3.85 -19.63 -18.66
C ALA A 163 -5.24 -20.14 -19.13
N PHE A 164 -6.26 -19.28 -19.09
CA PHE A 164 -7.62 -19.60 -19.53
C PHE A 164 -7.72 -19.85 -21.03
N LYS A 165 -7.10 -19.02 -21.87
CA LYS A 165 -7.06 -19.22 -23.33
C LYS A 165 -6.39 -20.54 -23.68
N SER A 166 -5.28 -20.87 -23.01
CA SER A 166 -4.55 -22.11 -23.25
C SER A 166 -5.41 -23.35 -22.96
N VAL A 167 -6.14 -23.38 -21.84
CA VAL A 167 -6.90 -24.58 -21.47
C VAL A 167 -8.23 -24.69 -22.21
N THR A 168 -8.89 -23.58 -22.51
CA THR A 168 -10.11 -23.61 -23.35
C THR A 168 -9.82 -24.10 -24.77
N GLN A 169 -8.65 -23.73 -25.33
CA GLN A 169 -8.16 -24.29 -26.60
C GLN A 169 -7.87 -25.79 -26.49
N GLN A 170 -7.18 -26.24 -25.43
CA GLN A 170 -6.91 -27.67 -25.21
C GLN A 170 -8.17 -28.51 -25.00
N ALA A 171 -9.23 -27.92 -24.45
CA ALA A 171 -10.51 -28.57 -24.20
C ALA A 171 -11.40 -28.66 -25.45
N ALA A 172 -11.14 -27.88 -26.51
CA ALA A 172 -12.04 -27.76 -27.66
C ALA A 172 -12.32 -29.11 -28.34
N GLY A 173 -11.31 -29.97 -28.47
CA GLY A 173 -11.44 -31.32 -29.03
C GLY A 173 -11.86 -32.41 -28.03
N LYS A 174 -12.14 -32.07 -26.76
CA LYS A 174 -12.47 -33.04 -25.70
C LYS A 174 -13.98 -33.25 -25.57
N LYS A 175 -14.41 -34.33 -24.88
CA LYS A 175 -15.83 -34.64 -24.63
C LYS A 175 -16.57 -33.47 -23.94
N PRO A 176 -17.89 -33.27 -24.17
CA PRO A 176 -18.66 -32.18 -23.57
C PRO A 176 -18.54 -32.08 -22.03
N ALA A 177 -18.50 -33.21 -21.33
CA ALA A 177 -18.36 -33.25 -19.87
C ALA A 177 -17.02 -32.67 -19.39
N VAL A 178 -15.92 -33.00 -20.08
CA VAL A 178 -14.57 -32.47 -19.80
C VAL A 178 -14.55 -30.95 -20.01
N ARG A 179 -15.14 -30.47 -21.11
CA ARG A 179 -15.28 -29.03 -21.39
C ARG A 179 -16.05 -28.28 -20.30
N LYS A 180 -17.15 -28.87 -19.82
CA LYS A 180 -17.98 -28.28 -18.75
C LYS A 180 -17.22 -28.18 -17.43
N ALA A 181 -16.56 -29.26 -17.00
CA ALA A 181 -15.79 -29.30 -15.77
C ALA A 181 -14.64 -28.27 -15.79
N LEU A 182 -13.92 -28.20 -16.90
CA LEU A 182 -12.85 -27.23 -17.12
C LEU A 182 -13.38 -25.79 -17.03
N ARG A 183 -14.45 -25.44 -17.75
CA ARG A 183 -15.07 -24.10 -17.67
C ARG A 183 -15.48 -23.71 -16.24
N ALA A 184 -16.06 -24.64 -15.48
CA ALA A 184 -16.48 -24.38 -14.10
C ALA A 184 -15.29 -24.12 -13.16
N ALA A 185 -14.23 -24.91 -13.26
CA ALA A 185 -12.98 -24.67 -12.52
C ALA A 185 -12.39 -23.29 -12.85
N PHE A 186 -12.45 -22.88 -14.11
CA PHE A 186 -11.97 -21.58 -14.54
C PHE A 186 -12.79 -20.39 -14.07
N GLN A 187 -14.12 -20.50 -14.05
CA GLN A 187 -14.96 -19.44 -13.48
C GLN A 187 -14.60 -19.16 -12.02
N ARG A 188 -14.32 -20.21 -11.23
CA ARG A 188 -13.87 -20.07 -9.84
C ARG A 188 -12.49 -19.40 -9.73
N LEU A 189 -11.58 -19.72 -10.65
CA LEU A 189 -10.25 -19.08 -10.73
C LEU A 189 -10.36 -17.59 -11.06
N LEU A 190 -11.20 -17.21 -12.03
CA LEU A 190 -11.43 -15.80 -12.36
C LEU A 190 -12.04 -15.02 -11.19
N GLY A 191 -13.02 -15.60 -10.50
CA GLY A 191 -13.60 -14.98 -9.30
C GLY A 191 -12.56 -14.74 -8.20
N THR A 192 -11.62 -15.67 -8.02
CA THR A 192 -10.51 -15.52 -7.05
C THR A 192 -9.53 -14.43 -7.47
N ALA A 193 -9.24 -14.31 -8.78
CA ALA A 193 -8.40 -13.25 -9.30
C ALA A 193 -9.01 -11.85 -9.08
N VAL A 194 -10.31 -11.70 -9.35
CA VAL A 194 -11.04 -10.44 -9.10
C VAL A 194 -11.00 -10.09 -7.62
N LYS A 195 -11.31 -11.05 -6.74
CA LYS A 195 -11.23 -10.83 -5.29
C LYS A 195 -9.82 -10.41 -4.85
N GLY A 196 -8.76 -11.04 -5.38
CA GLY A 196 -7.38 -10.64 -5.08
C GLY A 196 -7.05 -9.21 -5.52
N GLN A 197 -7.58 -8.76 -6.66
CA GLN A 197 -7.44 -7.37 -7.11
C GLN A 197 -8.16 -6.39 -6.19
N GLU A 198 -9.38 -6.71 -5.78
CA GLU A 198 -10.14 -5.93 -4.80
C GLU A 198 -9.40 -5.83 -3.46
N GLU A 199 -8.82 -6.94 -2.99
CA GLU A 199 -7.99 -6.97 -1.78
C GLU A 199 -6.74 -6.09 -1.92
N ASN A 200 -6.06 -6.09 -3.08
CA ASN A 200 -4.90 -5.24 -3.33
C ASN A 200 -5.28 -3.75 -3.40
N ILE A 201 -6.40 -3.41 -4.04
CA ILE A 201 -6.90 -2.04 -4.11
C ILE A 201 -7.29 -1.58 -2.71
N ALA A 202 -8.06 -2.37 -1.98
CA ALA A 202 -8.46 -2.06 -0.60
C ALA A 202 -7.25 -1.92 0.32
N LEU A 203 -6.22 -2.77 0.17
CA LEU A 203 -4.96 -2.63 0.89
C LEU A 203 -4.35 -1.24 0.68
N LEU A 204 -4.24 -0.81 -0.58
CA LEU A 204 -3.68 0.49 -0.90
C LEU A 204 -4.55 1.64 -0.37
N THR A 205 -5.84 1.64 -0.70
CA THR A 205 -6.72 2.80 -0.48
C THR A 205 -7.21 2.91 0.96
N THR A 206 -7.49 1.80 1.62
CA THR A 206 -8.12 1.79 2.96
C THR A 206 -7.14 1.53 4.10
N LYS A 207 -5.95 1.00 3.82
CA LYS A 207 -4.95 0.68 4.86
C LYS A 207 -3.66 1.47 4.71
N GLN A 208 -3.08 1.51 3.52
CA GLN A 208 -1.74 2.09 3.31
C GLN A 208 -1.78 3.61 3.10
N ALA A 209 -2.68 4.11 2.26
CA ALA A 209 -2.82 5.55 2.02
C ALA A 209 -3.14 6.34 3.32
N PRO A 210 -4.02 5.86 4.23
CA PRO A 210 -4.26 6.53 5.49
C PRO A 210 -3.04 6.66 6.40
N LEU A 211 -2.09 5.71 6.39
CA LEU A 211 -0.87 5.80 7.19
C LEU A 211 -0.02 7.01 6.76
N VAL A 212 0.14 7.17 5.44
CA VAL A 212 0.91 8.28 4.86
C VAL A 212 0.17 9.60 5.05
N GLU A 213 -1.15 9.60 4.93
CA GLU A 213 -1.98 10.79 5.14
C GLU A 213 -1.95 11.27 6.59
N GLN A 214 -2.12 10.37 7.56
CA GLN A 214 -2.04 10.70 8.99
C GLN A 214 -0.66 11.26 9.37
N PHE A 215 0.41 10.67 8.82
CA PHE A 215 1.76 11.21 8.98
C PHE A 215 1.89 12.63 8.41
N ALA A 216 1.42 12.85 7.18
CA ALA A 216 1.50 14.16 6.54
C ALA A 216 0.66 15.23 7.28
N LEU A 217 -0.49 14.85 7.84
CA LEU A 217 -1.30 15.72 8.68
C LEU A 217 -0.59 16.11 9.98
N LEU A 218 0.00 15.13 10.68
CA LEU A 218 0.78 15.39 11.89
C LEU A 218 1.97 16.30 11.59
N ALA A 219 2.73 15.98 10.55
CA ALA A 219 3.90 16.77 10.16
C ALA A 219 3.49 18.19 9.74
N GLY A 220 2.40 18.34 8.98
CA GLY A 220 1.84 19.65 8.61
C GLY A 220 1.39 20.47 9.81
N LYS A 221 0.77 19.83 10.82
CA LYS A 221 0.38 20.49 12.07
C LYS A 221 1.60 21.02 12.83
N ILE A 222 2.63 20.19 12.99
CA ILE A 222 3.89 20.59 13.66
C ILE A 222 4.54 21.78 12.94
N LEU A 223 4.58 21.76 11.61
CA LEU A 223 5.13 22.88 10.84
C LEU A 223 4.35 24.18 11.08
N ILE A 224 3.02 24.14 11.08
CA ILE A 224 2.19 25.32 11.34
C ILE A 224 2.39 25.85 12.76
N GLU A 225 2.42 24.97 13.76
CA GLU A 225 2.66 25.36 15.17
C GLU A 225 3.99 26.13 15.33
N LEU A 226 5.05 25.67 14.67
CA LEU A 226 6.35 26.34 14.69
C LEU A 226 6.34 27.68 13.96
N VAL A 227 5.63 27.80 12.83
CA VAL A 227 5.49 29.08 12.10
C VAL A 227 4.77 30.12 12.95
N VAL A 228 3.67 29.74 13.61
CA VAL A 228 2.91 30.65 14.48
C VAL A 228 3.72 31.07 15.71
N ALA A 229 4.43 30.12 16.35
CA ALA A 229 5.30 30.43 17.47
C ALA A 229 6.43 31.39 17.08
N GLY A 230 7.04 31.19 15.91
CA GLY A 230 8.08 32.08 15.38
C GLY A 230 7.57 33.49 15.03
N GLN A 231 6.34 33.62 14.54
CA GLN A 231 5.70 34.92 14.29
C GLN A 231 5.38 35.65 15.60
N ALA A 232 4.87 34.95 16.61
CA ALA A 232 4.58 35.55 17.91
C ALA A 232 5.83 36.06 18.65
N ALA A 233 7.01 35.49 18.37
CA ALA A 233 8.29 35.96 18.91
C ALA A 233 8.86 37.20 18.19
N GLN A 234 8.28 37.63 17.06
CA GLN A 234 8.72 38.79 16.27
C GLN A 234 7.87 40.04 16.47
N ILE A 235 6.77 39.91 17.21
CA ILE A 235 5.83 41.00 17.57
C ILE A 235 6.16 41.45 18.98
#